data_AF-H9TIG1-F1
#
_entry.id   AF-H9TIG1-F1
#
_cell.length_a   1.000
_cell.length_b   1.000
_cell.length_c   1.000
_cell.angle_alpha   90.00
_cell.angle_beta   90.00
_cell.angle_gamma   90.00
#
_symmetry.space_group_name_H-M   'P 1'
#
loop_
_entity.id
_entity.type
_entity.pdbx_description
1 polymer ?
#
loop_
_entity_poly.entity_id
_entity_poly.type
_entity_poly.pdbx_seq_one_letter_code
_entity_poly.pdbx_strand_id
1 'polypeptide(L)'
;MSTVNLPELKQPEKAVSSEDIDNFIVDVFKETGHKISKDDPVISLIFLNQKIQEKFSNELQANFTALSEGFRQVVSSVENDYIQRFKNIVETCGDLDNEIKEKVEEGKNDLKETSVEVKEKLTDDIIELISGIKRNQEKTTNYMKKS
;
A
#
# COMPACT_ATOMS: atom_id res chain seq x y z
N MET A 1 4.19 -52.51 50.49
CA MET A 1 5.37 -52.07 49.74
C MET A 1 4.95 -51.91 48.29
N SER A 2 4.82 -50.66 47.81
CA SER A 2 4.43 -50.38 46.43
C SER A 2 5.67 -50.40 45.54
N THR A 3 5.66 -51.27 44.54
CA THR A 3 6.67 -51.32 43.48
C THR A 3 6.49 -50.09 42.59
N VAL A 4 7.43 -49.14 42.69
CA VAL A 4 7.53 -48.01 41.78
C VAL A 4 8.01 -48.53 40.43
N ASN A 5 7.13 -48.53 39.43
CA ASN A 5 7.51 -48.76 38.04
C ASN A 5 8.43 -47.60 37.60
N LEU A 6 9.72 -47.88 37.41
CA LEU A 6 10.61 -46.96 36.73
C LEU A 6 10.18 -46.85 35.25
N PRO A 7 10.14 -45.64 34.66
CA PRO A 7 9.93 -45.49 33.23
C PRO A 7 11.10 -46.13 32.48
N GLU A 8 10.80 -47.02 31.53
CA GLU A 8 11.79 -47.54 30.59
C GLU A 8 12.45 -46.37 29.86
N LEU A 9 13.76 -46.20 30.06
CA LEU A 9 14.60 -45.32 29.26
C LEU A 9 14.55 -45.81 27.81
N LYS A 10 13.69 -45.20 26.98
CA LYS A 10 13.77 -45.38 25.53
C LYS A 10 15.17 -44.96 25.10
N GLN A 11 15.94 -45.92 24.58
CA GLN A 11 17.19 -45.60 23.91
C GLN A 11 16.90 -44.61 22.78
N PRO A 12 17.74 -43.58 22.61
CA PRO A 12 17.60 -42.68 21.47
C PRO A 12 17.65 -43.50 20.18
N GLU A 13 16.76 -43.18 19.24
CA GLU A 13 16.82 -43.77 17.89
C GLU A 13 18.22 -43.59 17.32
N LYS A 14 18.75 -44.65 16.69
CA LYS A 14 20.08 -44.60 16.08
C LYS A 14 20.11 -43.48 15.03
N ALA A 15 21.07 -42.58 15.16
CA ALA A 15 21.22 -41.41 14.27
C ALA A 15 21.62 -41.77 12.83
N VAL A 16 22.09 -43.00 12.60
CA VAL A 16 22.56 -43.54 11.30
C VAL A 16 22.11 -45.00 11.21
N SER A 17 21.62 -45.43 10.04
CA SER A 17 21.26 -46.83 9.85
C SER A 17 22.51 -47.70 9.67
N SER A 18 22.45 -48.96 10.12
CA SER A 18 23.55 -49.91 9.91
C SER A 18 23.82 -50.14 8.40
N GLU A 19 22.80 -49.96 7.57
CA GLU A 19 22.85 -50.18 6.13
C GLU A 19 23.62 -49.05 5.41
N ASP A 20 23.48 -47.80 5.87
CA ASP A 20 24.25 -46.65 5.37
C ASP A 20 25.76 -46.81 5.66
N ILE A 21 26.09 -47.31 6.86
CA ILE A 21 27.48 -47.59 7.24
C ILE A 21 28.07 -48.69 6.34
N ASP A 22 27.30 -49.73 6.08
CA ASP A 22 27.73 -50.86 5.24
C ASP A 22 27.94 -50.43 3.79
N ASN A 23 27.03 -49.63 3.25
CA ASN A 23 27.16 -49.05 1.91
C ASN A 23 28.40 -48.15 1.81
N PHE A 24 28.63 -47.27 2.79
CA PHE A 24 29.81 -46.41 2.83
C PHE A 24 31.13 -47.20 2.84
N ILE A 25 31.22 -48.26 3.66
CA ILE A 25 32.41 -49.12 3.74
C ILE A 25 32.67 -49.82 2.40
N VAL A 26 31.62 -50.32 1.76
CA VAL A 26 31.70 -50.96 0.44
C VAL A 26 32.22 -49.97 -0.60
N ASP A 27 31.75 -48.73 -0.58
CA ASP A 27 32.16 -47.71 -1.55
C ASP A 27 33.60 -47.26 -1.33
N VAL A 28 34.05 -47.07 -0.09
CA VAL A 28 35.47 -46.81 0.23
C VAL A 28 36.35 -47.94 -0.30
N PHE A 29 35.95 -49.20 -0.11
CA PHE A 29 36.71 -50.33 -0.62
C PHE A 29 36.77 -50.35 -2.16
N LYS A 30 35.66 -50.07 -2.85
CA LYS A 30 35.61 -50.00 -4.32
C LYS A 30 36.52 -48.89 -4.87
N GLU A 31 36.56 -47.73 -4.24
CA GLU A 31 37.34 -46.58 -4.72
C GLU A 31 38.83 -46.68 -4.36
N THR A 32 39.15 -47.17 -3.17
CA THR A 32 40.51 -47.07 -2.61
C THR A 32 41.22 -48.40 -2.44
N GLY A 33 40.50 -49.52 -2.53
CA GLY A 33 41.00 -50.86 -2.21
C GLY A 33 41.26 -51.11 -0.72
N HIS A 34 41.05 -50.12 0.16
CA HIS A 34 41.27 -50.26 1.60
C HIS A 34 40.04 -50.81 2.32
N LYS A 35 40.28 -51.76 3.24
CA LYS A 35 39.25 -52.29 4.14
C LYS A 35 39.23 -51.50 5.44
N ILE A 36 38.07 -50.96 5.80
CA ILE A 36 37.82 -50.26 7.06
C ILE A 36 36.81 -51.04 7.90
N SER A 37 36.97 -50.98 9.23
CA SER A 37 36.07 -51.63 10.18
C SER A 37 34.81 -50.78 10.39
N LYS A 38 33.68 -51.42 10.67
CA LYS A 38 32.45 -50.72 11.09
C LYS A 38 32.63 -49.93 12.39
N ASP A 39 33.54 -50.39 13.24
CA ASP A 39 33.87 -49.75 14.52
C ASP A 39 34.95 -48.68 14.39
N ASP A 40 35.37 -48.33 13.16
CA ASP A 40 36.36 -47.28 12.94
C ASP A 40 35.77 -45.91 13.36
N PRO A 41 36.40 -45.20 14.32
CA PRO A 41 35.89 -43.92 14.80
C PRO A 41 35.82 -42.85 13.70
N VAL A 42 36.59 -42.98 12.61
CA VAL A 42 36.53 -42.06 11.47
C VAL A 42 35.18 -42.11 10.78
N ILE A 43 34.55 -43.29 10.69
CA ILE A 43 33.20 -43.44 10.12
C ILE A 43 32.19 -42.61 10.92
N SER A 44 32.27 -42.67 12.25
CA SER A 44 31.40 -41.88 13.12
C SER A 44 31.58 -40.36 12.89
N LEU A 45 32.81 -39.89 12.68
CA LEU A 45 33.08 -38.49 12.37
C LEU A 45 32.52 -38.06 11.01
N ILE A 46 32.58 -38.93 9.99
CA ILE A 46 32.04 -38.64 8.67
C ILE A 46 30.53 -38.45 8.72
N PHE A 47 29.81 -39.39 9.33
CA PHE A 47 28.35 -39.28 9.47
C PHE A 47 27.93 -38.11 10.36
N LEU A 48 28.69 -37.83 11.43
CA LEU A 48 28.46 -36.64 12.25
C LEU A 48 28.60 -35.36 11.43
N ASN A 49 29.66 -35.25 10.61
CA ASN A 49 29.87 -34.10 9.73
C ASN A 49 28.74 -33.96 8.70
N GLN A 50 28.29 -35.06 8.09
CA GLN A 50 27.13 -35.06 7.18
C GLN A 50 25.87 -34.54 7.88
N LYS A 51 25.57 -35.03 9.09
CA LYS A 51 24.40 -34.55 9.86
C LYS A 51 24.50 -33.08 10.24
N ILE A 52 25.70 -32.61 10.59
CA ILE A 52 25.95 -31.18 10.86
C ILE A 52 25.72 -30.35 9.59
N GLN A 53 26.23 -30.79 8.44
CA GLN A 53 26.04 -30.12 7.15
C GLN A 53 24.57 -30.09 6.73
N GLU A 54 23.84 -31.20 6.86
CA GLU A 54 22.39 -31.26 6.60
C GLU A 54 21.64 -30.25 7.47
N LYS A 55 21.95 -30.22 8.77
CA LYS A 55 21.32 -29.29 9.71
C LYS A 55 21.58 -27.83 9.32
N PHE A 56 22.83 -27.47 9.05
CA PHE A 56 23.18 -26.11 8.61
C PHE A 56 22.52 -25.74 7.28
N SER A 57 22.47 -26.67 6.32
CA SER A 57 21.79 -26.46 5.04
C SER A 57 20.31 -26.17 5.22
N ASN A 58 19.64 -26.97 6.06
CA ASN A 58 18.22 -26.80 6.35
C ASN A 58 17.93 -25.49 7.08
N GLU A 59 18.74 -25.13 8.08
CA GLU A 59 18.61 -23.85 8.79
C GLU A 59 18.85 -22.66 7.86
N LEU A 60 19.85 -22.74 6.97
CA LEU A 60 20.11 -21.68 5.99
C LEU A 60 18.94 -21.51 5.01
N GLN A 61 18.38 -22.62 4.53
CA GLN A 61 17.20 -22.60 3.65
C GLN A 61 15.98 -22.00 4.34
N ALA A 62 15.73 -22.38 5.60
CA ALA A 62 14.65 -21.83 6.40
C ALA A 62 14.82 -20.32 6.60
N ASN A 63 16.03 -19.88 6.95
CA ASN A 63 16.34 -18.46 7.12
C ASN A 63 16.18 -17.67 5.82
N PHE A 64 16.63 -18.21 4.68
CA PHE A 64 16.47 -17.54 3.39
C PHE A 64 15.00 -17.42 2.99
N THR A 65 14.20 -18.45 3.26
CA THR A 65 12.76 -18.45 3.00
C THR A 65 12.03 -17.44 3.89
N ALA A 66 12.36 -17.39 5.17
CA ALA A 66 11.79 -16.41 6.10
C ALA A 66 12.16 -14.97 5.71
N LEU A 67 13.42 -14.76 5.29
CA LEU A 67 13.89 -13.45 4.84
C LEU A 67 13.19 -13.01 3.55
N SER A 68 13.08 -13.89 2.56
CA SER A 68 12.42 -13.57 1.28
C SER A 68 10.93 -13.27 1.47
N GLU A 69 10.26 -14.03 2.34
CA GLU A 69 8.87 -13.77 2.70
C GLU A 69 8.71 -12.42 3.43
N GLY A 70 9.62 -12.10 4.36
CA GLY A 70 9.64 -10.82 5.04
C GLY A 70 9.81 -9.65 4.07
N PHE A 71 10.73 -9.74 3.12
CA PHE A 71 10.89 -8.74 2.06
C PHE A 71 9.64 -8.59 1.21
N ARG A 72 9.03 -9.72 0.80
CA ARG A 72 7.79 -9.71 0.01
C ARG A 72 6.68 -8.97 0.74
N GLN A 73 6.50 -9.24 2.03
CA GLN A 73 5.48 -8.57 2.86
C GLN A 73 5.71 -7.06 2.97
N VAL A 74 6.96 -6.64 3.20
CA VAL A 74 7.30 -5.21 3.25
C VAL A 74 7.00 -4.53 1.91
N VAL A 75 7.42 -5.13 0.79
CA VAL A 75 7.16 -4.57 -0.54
C VAL A 75 5.66 -4.47 -0.80
N SER A 76 4.89 -5.54 -0.58
CA SER A 76 3.45 -5.52 -0.81
C SER A 76 2.72 -4.54 0.11
N SER A 77 3.17 -4.36 1.36
CA SER A 77 2.61 -3.35 2.26
C SER A 77 2.84 -1.94 1.73
N VAL A 78 4.06 -1.65 1.29
CA VAL A 78 4.43 -0.35 0.73
C VAL A 78 3.67 -0.06 -0.57
N GLU A 79 3.56 -1.06 -1.45
CA GLU A 79 2.75 -0.95 -2.68
C GLU A 79 1.29 -0.63 -2.37
N ASN A 80 0.68 -1.32 -1.40
CA ASN A 80 -0.70 -1.06 -1.01
C ASN A 80 -0.88 0.35 -0.43
N ASP A 81 0.04 0.79 0.44
CA ASP A 81 0.01 2.15 1.00
C ASP A 81 0.06 3.22 -0.10
N TYR A 82 0.92 3.04 -1.11
CA TYR A 82 1.00 3.94 -2.25
C TYR A 82 -0.27 3.92 -3.11
N ILE A 83 -0.85 2.74 -3.34
CA ILE A 83 -2.12 2.62 -4.07
C ILE A 83 -3.25 3.36 -3.34
N GLN A 84 -3.35 3.24 -2.01
CA GLN A 84 -4.37 3.96 -1.25
C GLN A 84 -4.14 5.47 -1.27
N ARG A 85 -2.89 5.92 -1.12
CA ARG A 85 -2.55 7.35 -1.26
C ARG A 85 -2.94 7.90 -2.63
N PHE A 86 -2.66 7.16 -3.69
CA PHE A 86 -3.03 7.56 -5.04
C PHE A 86 -4.55 7.66 -5.21
N LYS A 87 -5.32 6.67 -4.71
CA LYS A 87 -6.78 6.71 -4.73
C LYS A 87 -7.33 7.94 -4.01
N ASN A 88 -6.82 8.25 -2.82
CA ASN A 88 -7.26 9.41 -2.05
C ASN A 88 -6.97 10.73 -2.79
N ILE A 89 -5.81 10.84 -3.45
CA ILE A 89 -5.49 12.01 -4.27
C ILE A 89 -6.47 12.15 -5.43
N VAL A 90 -6.75 11.06 -6.15
CA VAL A 90 -7.70 11.07 -7.28
C VAL A 90 -9.09 11.46 -6.82
N GLU A 91 -9.56 10.94 -5.69
CA GLU A 91 -10.85 11.30 -5.09
C GLU A 91 -10.90 12.78 -4.72
N THR A 92 -9.88 13.28 -4.01
CA THR A 92 -9.78 14.70 -3.63
C THR A 92 -9.74 15.62 -4.84
N CYS A 93 -9.04 15.23 -5.91
CA CYS A 93 -9.04 15.98 -7.16
C CYS A 93 -10.42 15.99 -7.84
N GLY A 94 -11.16 14.89 -7.77
CA GLY A 94 -12.53 14.80 -8.26
C GLY A 94 -13.48 15.71 -7.49
N ASP A 95 -13.37 15.72 -6.16
CA ASP A 95 -14.16 16.61 -5.30
C ASP A 95 -13.86 18.09 -5.58
N LEU A 96 -12.57 18.44 -5.70
CA LEU A 96 -12.14 19.79 -6.07
C LEU A 96 -12.67 20.22 -7.45
N ASP A 97 -12.65 19.33 -8.45
CA ASP A 97 -13.20 19.62 -9.78
C ASP A 97 -14.71 19.89 -9.73
N ASN A 98 -15.44 19.13 -8.90
CA ASN A 98 -16.87 19.36 -8.68
C ASN A 98 -17.12 20.70 -7.97
N GLU A 99 -16.39 20.99 -6.90
CA GLU A 99 -16.51 22.26 -6.16
C GLU A 99 -16.21 23.46 -7.06
N ILE A 100 -15.16 23.39 -7.89
CA ILE A 100 -14.82 24.44 -8.85
C ILE A 100 -15.96 24.65 -9.84
N LYS A 101 -16.55 23.58 -10.38
CA LYS A 101 -17.69 23.69 -11.32
C LYS A 101 -18.90 24.34 -10.66
N GLU A 102 -19.23 23.94 -9.44
CA GLU A 102 -20.34 24.54 -8.68
C GLU A 102 -20.11 26.03 -8.46
N LYS A 103 -18.92 26.42 -7.96
CA LYS A 103 -18.58 27.83 -7.72
C LYS A 103 -18.56 28.68 -9.00
N VAL A 104 -18.14 28.10 -10.12
CA VAL A 104 -18.17 28.77 -11.43
C VAL A 104 -19.61 29.00 -11.88
N GLU A 105 -20.51 28.03 -11.71
CA GLU A 105 -21.92 28.21 -12.07
C GLU A 105 -22.66 29.18 -11.14
N GLU A 106 -22.39 29.13 -9.82
CA GLU A 106 -22.87 30.14 -8.87
C GLU A 106 -22.44 31.55 -9.31
N GLY A 107 -21.15 31.76 -9.58
CA GLY A 107 -20.64 33.07 -10.01
C GLY A 107 -21.23 33.56 -11.34
N LYS A 108 -21.54 32.65 -12.28
CA LYS A 108 -22.25 33.01 -13.52
C LYS A 108 -23.68 33.48 -13.25
N ASN A 109 -24.37 32.81 -12.34
CA ASN A 109 -25.74 33.16 -11.96
C ASN A 109 -25.77 34.52 -11.25
N ASP A 110 -24.88 34.74 -10.29
CA ASP A 110 -24.76 36.02 -9.57
C ASP A 110 -24.46 37.18 -10.52
N LEU A 111 -23.55 36.98 -11.47
CA LEU A 111 -23.22 37.99 -12.48
C LEU A 111 -24.42 38.31 -13.37
N LYS A 112 -25.19 37.30 -13.74
CA LYS A 112 -26.39 37.45 -14.57
C LYS A 112 -27.48 38.22 -13.82
N GLU A 113 -27.71 37.89 -12.55
CA GLU A 113 -28.66 38.58 -11.68
C GLU A 113 -28.26 40.05 -11.49
N THR A 114 -27.01 40.30 -11.10
CA THR A 114 -26.45 41.66 -10.97
C THR A 114 -26.59 42.44 -12.28
N SER A 115 -26.36 41.81 -13.43
CA SER A 115 -26.53 42.46 -14.73
C SER A 115 -27.98 42.85 -15.01
N VAL A 116 -28.97 42.09 -14.53
CA VAL A 116 -30.39 42.44 -14.69
C VAL A 116 -30.71 43.63 -13.79
N GLU A 117 -30.35 43.56 -12.51
CA GLU A 117 -30.59 44.65 -11.55
C GLU A 117 -29.99 45.99 -12.01
N VAL A 118 -28.75 45.97 -12.50
CA VAL A 118 -28.08 47.17 -13.02
C VAL A 118 -28.81 47.75 -14.23
N LYS A 119 -29.32 46.89 -15.13
CA LYS A 119 -30.08 47.35 -16.31
C LYS A 119 -31.43 47.96 -15.91
N GLU A 120 -32.12 47.35 -14.96
CA GLU A 120 -33.39 47.86 -14.45
C GLU A 120 -33.19 49.22 -13.79
N LYS A 121 -32.23 49.34 -12.88
CA LYS A 121 -31.89 50.61 -12.22
C LYS A 121 -31.49 51.69 -13.22
N LEU A 122 -30.65 51.36 -14.21
CA LEU A 122 -30.27 52.31 -15.26
C LEU A 122 -31.50 52.77 -16.07
N THR A 123 -32.43 51.86 -16.34
CA THR A 123 -33.67 52.18 -17.05
C THR A 123 -34.53 53.15 -16.24
N ASP A 124 -34.67 52.90 -14.94
CA ASP A 124 -35.41 53.78 -14.02
C ASP A 124 -34.76 55.17 -13.93
N ASP A 125 -33.44 55.24 -13.77
CA ASP A 125 -32.69 56.50 -13.74
C ASP A 125 -32.88 57.32 -15.02
N ILE A 126 -32.90 56.65 -16.19
CA ILE A 126 -33.16 57.30 -17.49
C ILE A 126 -34.60 57.83 -17.56
N ILE A 127 -35.59 57.05 -17.11
CA ILE A 127 -37.00 57.46 -17.09
C ILE A 127 -37.19 58.68 -16.19
N GLU A 128 -36.57 58.68 -15.01
CA GLU A 128 -36.62 59.80 -14.08
C GLU A 128 -36.00 61.07 -14.70
N LEU A 129 -34.83 60.94 -15.35
CA LEU A 129 -34.16 62.04 -16.03
C LEU A 129 -35.03 62.65 -17.14
N ILE A 130 -35.59 61.81 -18.02
CA ILE A 130 -36.49 62.26 -19.10
C ILE A 130 -37.71 62.99 -18.51
N SER A 131 -38.29 62.45 -17.44
CA SER A 131 -39.42 63.05 -16.74
C SER A 131 -39.06 64.40 -16.10
N GLY A 132 -37.85 64.52 -15.55
CA GLY A 132 -37.29 65.77 -15.04
C GLY A 132 -37.12 66.84 -16.13
N ILE A 133 -36.55 66.46 -17.28
CA ILE A 133 -36.38 67.34 -18.44
C ILE A 133 -37.74 67.84 -18.93
N LYS A 134 -38.73 66.95 -19.09
CA LYS A 134 -40.08 67.31 -19.54
C LYS A 134 -40.74 68.31 -18.59
N ARG A 135 -40.68 68.07 -17.27
CA ARG A 135 -41.19 69.00 -16.25
C ARG A 135 -40.53 70.39 -16.34
N ASN A 136 -39.22 70.44 -16.59
CA ASN A 136 -38.51 71.70 -16.75
C ASN A 136 -38.91 72.42 -18.05
N GLN A 137 -39.05 71.72 -19.16
CA GLN A 137 -39.52 72.30 -20.43
C GLN A 137 -40.93 72.90 -20.29
N GLU A 138 -41.85 72.19 -19.62
CA GLU A 138 -43.21 72.68 -19.34
C GLU A 138 -43.18 73.96 -18.49
N LYS A 139 -42.36 73.99 -17.44
CA LYS A 139 -42.16 75.20 -16.61
C LYS A 139 -41.66 76.37 -17.46
N THR A 140 -40.58 76.19 -18.21
CA THR A 140 -39.99 77.25 -19.05
C THR A 140 -40.99 77.77 -20.10
N THR A 141 -41.74 76.88 -20.73
CA THR A 141 -42.78 77.25 -21.71
C THR A 141 -43.90 78.07 -21.06
N ASN A 142 -44.32 77.69 -19.86
CA ASN A 142 -45.34 78.43 -19.11
C ASN A 142 -44.86 79.81 -18.65
N TYR A 143 -43.58 79.94 -18.27
CA TYR A 143 -42.97 81.24 -17.97
C TYR A 143 -42.94 82.15 -19.20
N MET A 144 -42.52 81.64 -20.36
CA MET A 144 -42.47 82.43 -21.60
C MET A 144 -43.85 82.85 -22.13
N LYS A 145 -44.92 82.09 -21.84
CA LYS A 145 -46.31 82.47 -22.20
C LYS A 145 -46.92 83.54 -21.30
N LYS A 146 -46.31 83.83 -20.14
CA LYS A 146 -46.81 84.79 -19.14
C LYS A 146 -46.04 86.12 -19.14
N SER A 147 -44.92 86.21 -19.86
CA SER A 147 -44.22 87.48 -20.18
C SER A 147 -44.72 88.04 -21.50
#